data_AF-X1HEZ6-F1
#
_entry.id   AF-X1HEZ6-F1
#
_cell.length_a   1.000
_cell.length_b   1.000
_cell.length_c   1.000
_cell.angle_alpha   90.00
_cell.angle_beta   90.00
_cell.angle_gamma   90.00
#
_symmetry.space_group_name_H-M   'P 1'
#
loop_
_entity.id
_entity.type
_entity.pdbx_description
1 polymer ?
#
loop_
_entity_poly.entity_id
_entity_poly.type
_entity_poly.pdbx_seq_one_letter_code
_entity_poly.pdbx_strand_id
1 'polypeptide(L)'
;REIRSYLTDSTHRIRSYLTGSTHQIRSYLTGFTLVEVLIVIVFILVLVSIVLMATSSGRLSSEEQLTRATIELLDTALQEYYDYTDEFPRPDLIESDTAFDSDYSRHNASLYAQLNLVPDSKKIFGRLPDSQIDNKDRWVSFTDRWGTSHDQERYLLILDAWGTVFNYLYDENVNTFPVIISAGPDRNFETTADNIDNRD
;
A
#
# COMPACT_ATOMS: atom_id res chain seq x y z
N ARG A 1 0.92 53.34 92.37
CA ARG A 1 1.75 54.05 91.35
C ARG A 1 2.80 53.05 90.89
N GLU A 2 3.20 53.07 89.61
CA GLU A 2 4.22 52.18 88.97
C GLU A 2 3.76 50.90 88.25
N ILE A 3 2.75 50.97 87.37
CA ILE A 3 2.64 50.00 86.25
C ILE A 3 2.22 50.74 84.97
N ARG A 4 2.91 51.83 84.61
CA ARG A 4 2.61 52.62 83.40
C ARG A 4 3.81 52.97 82.51
N SER A 5 5.00 52.43 82.74
CA SER A 5 6.22 52.92 82.05
C SER A 5 7.04 51.89 81.25
N TYR A 6 6.54 50.69 80.96
CA TYR A 6 7.31 49.68 80.20
C TYR A 6 6.80 49.36 78.79
N LEU A 7 5.82 50.10 78.26
CA LEU A 7 5.24 49.85 76.93
C LEU A 7 5.77 50.75 75.81
N THR A 8 6.82 51.55 76.05
CA THR A 8 7.27 52.60 75.11
C THR A 8 8.68 52.41 74.55
N ASP A 9 9.25 51.20 74.56
CA ASP A 9 10.63 51.01 74.06
C ASP A 9 10.89 49.69 73.31
N SER A 10 9.91 49.21 72.53
CA SER A 10 10.07 47.97 71.72
C SER A 10 9.85 48.18 70.22
N THR A 11 9.63 49.41 69.76
CA THR A 11 9.20 49.67 68.37
C THR A 11 10.33 50.04 67.40
N HIS A 12 11.60 50.09 67.84
CA HIS A 12 12.68 50.66 67.01
C HIS A 12 13.81 49.72 66.57
N ARG A 13 13.77 48.43 66.89
CA ARG A 13 14.73 47.42 66.39
C ARG A 13 13.95 46.13 66.20
N ILE A 14 13.44 45.80 65.02
CA ILE A 14 14.14 44.94 64.06
C ILE A 14 13.46 45.21 62.70
N ARG A 15 14.04 46.17 61.97
CA ARG A 15 14.11 46.10 60.53
C ARG A 15 15.05 44.94 60.15
N SER A 16 14.82 44.39 58.96
CA SER A 16 15.86 43.97 58.02
C SER A 16 16.57 42.63 58.17
N TYR A 17 15.86 41.50 58.28
CA TYR A 17 16.43 40.22 57.83
C TYR A 17 15.35 39.30 57.23
N LEU A 18 15.54 38.95 55.95
CA LEU A 18 15.01 37.77 55.24
C LEU A 18 13.56 37.93 54.72
N THR A 19 13.29 38.65 53.63
CA THR A 19 13.83 38.50 52.27
C THR A 19 13.74 37.07 51.74
N GLY A 20 12.52 36.55 51.61
CA GLY A 20 12.19 35.47 50.69
C GLY A 20 11.44 36.06 49.51
N SER A 21 12.14 36.20 48.38
CA SER A 21 11.63 36.73 47.11
C SER A 21 10.30 36.09 46.74
N THR A 22 9.19 36.81 46.96
CA THR A 22 7.95 36.56 46.23
C THR A 22 8.23 37.00 44.82
N HIS A 23 8.73 36.09 44.00
CA HIS A 23 8.79 36.26 42.56
C HIS A 23 7.35 36.50 42.13
N GLN A 24 7.01 37.78 41.95
CA GLN A 24 5.79 38.20 41.30
C GLN A 24 5.89 37.66 39.88
N ILE A 25 5.37 36.45 39.66
CA ILE A 25 5.03 35.98 38.33
C ILE A 25 3.99 36.98 37.86
N ARG A 26 4.43 38.01 37.13
CA ARG A 26 3.52 38.85 36.37
C ARG A 26 2.83 37.91 35.40
N SER A 27 1.66 37.42 35.79
CA SER A 27 0.76 36.73 34.91
C SER A 27 0.29 37.76 33.89
N TYR A 28 0.87 37.71 32.70
CA TYR A 28 0.31 38.36 31.53
C TYR A 28 -0.96 37.61 31.16
N LEU A 29 -2.05 37.85 31.91
CA LEU A 29 -3.41 37.46 31.53
C LEU A 29 -4.01 38.64 30.78
N THR A 30 -3.42 38.98 29.64
CA THR A 30 -4.09 39.77 28.62
C THR A 30 -5.00 38.80 27.87
N GLY A 31 -6.31 38.96 28.08
CA GLY A 31 -7.32 38.16 27.41
C GLY A 31 -7.16 38.27 25.89
N PHE A 32 -7.04 37.12 25.23
CA PHE A 32 -7.13 37.03 23.79
C PHE A 32 -8.42 37.71 23.33
N THR A 33 -8.30 38.66 22.41
CA THR A 33 -9.49 39.30 21.84
C THR A 33 -10.24 38.27 21.00
N LEU A 34 -11.58 38.31 20.97
CA LEU A 34 -12.39 37.39 20.17
C LEU A 34 -11.97 37.42 18.69
N VAL A 35 -11.60 38.61 18.20
CA VAL A 35 -11.09 38.84 16.84
C VAL A 35 -9.77 38.11 16.59
N GLU A 36 -8.86 38.09 17.55
CA GLU A 36 -7.57 37.42 17.43
C GLU A 36 -7.74 35.90 17.34
N VAL A 37 -8.61 35.32 18.17
CA VAL A 37 -8.95 33.89 18.08
C VAL A 37 -9.66 33.59 16.77
N LEU A 38 -10.54 34.48 16.29
CA LEU A 38 -11.26 34.31 15.02
C LEU A 38 -10.33 34.32 13.80
N ILE A 39 -9.33 35.21 13.78
CA ILE A 39 -8.33 35.24 12.72
C ILE A 39 -7.50 33.96 12.74
N VAL A 40 -7.09 33.49 13.93
CA VAL A 40 -6.28 32.28 14.08
C VAL A 40 -7.03 31.04 13.57
N ILE A 41 -8.31 30.86 13.91
CA ILE A 41 -9.07 29.71 13.40
C ILE A 41 -9.20 29.75 11.88
N VAL A 42 -9.37 30.92 11.28
CA VAL A 42 -9.43 31.07 9.82
C VAL A 42 -8.10 30.65 9.18
N PHE A 43 -6.97 31.09 9.73
CA PHE A 43 -5.65 30.67 9.23
C PHE A 43 -5.40 29.17 9.42
N ILE A 44 -5.78 28.59 10.56
CA ILE A 44 -5.64 27.14 10.79
C ILE A 44 -6.46 26.36 9.76
N LEU A 45 -7.71 26.76 9.49
CA LEU A 45 -8.56 26.08 8.51
C LEU A 45 -8.00 26.17 7.08
N VAL A 46 -7.43 27.33 6.70
CA VAL A 46 -6.77 27.49 5.40
C VAL A 46 -5.54 26.60 5.29
N LEU A 47 -4.68 26.59 6.32
CA LEU A 47 -3.48 25.77 6.32
C LEU A 47 -3.80 24.27 6.28
N VAL A 48 -4.77 23.82 7.08
CA VAL A 48 -5.23 22.42 7.07
C VAL A 48 -5.74 22.02 5.69
N SER A 49 -6.49 22.88 5.00
CA SER A 49 -7.01 22.60 3.67
C SER A 49 -5.90 22.38 2.62
N ILE A 50 -4.84 23.19 2.66
CA ILE A 50 -3.70 23.07 1.73
C ILE A 50 -2.93 21.77 2.00
N VAL A 51 -2.72 21.42 3.26
CA VAL A 51 -1.99 20.20 3.65
C VAL A 51 -2.74 18.94 3.18
N LEU A 52 -4.06 18.91 3.29
CA LEU A 52 -4.86 17.76 2.83
C LEU A 52 -4.77 17.56 1.31
N MET A 53 -4.80 18.64 0.52
CA MET A 53 -4.72 18.57 -0.94
C MET A 53 -3.39 18.03 -1.46
N ALA A 54 -2.28 18.27 -0.75
CA ALA A 54 -0.96 17.79 -1.14
C ALA A 54 -0.79 16.26 -1.01
N THR A 55 -1.71 15.56 -0.32
CA THR A 55 -1.51 14.12 0.00
C THR A 55 -2.12 13.13 -0.98
N SER A 56 -2.98 13.53 -1.92
CA SER A 56 -3.78 12.60 -2.74
C SER A 56 -3.28 12.36 -4.17
N SER A 57 -2.51 13.28 -4.76
CA SER A 57 -2.28 13.28 -6.22
C SER A 57 -1.16 12.35 -6.73
N GLY A 58 -0.41 11.69 -5.85
CA GLY A 58 0.73 10.84 -6.23
C GLY A 58 0.40 9.35 -6.46
N ARG A 59 -0.82 8.89 -6.13
CA ARG A 59 -1.13 7.45 -6.07
C ARG A 59 -1.32 6.81 -7.44
N LEU A 60 -2.11 7.43 -8.32
CA LEU A 60 -2.44 6.88 -9.63
C LEU A 60 -1.18 6.59 -10.47
N SER A 61 -0.30 7.58 -10.60
CA SER A 61 0.94 7.38 -11.36
C SER A 61 1.87 6.34 -10.74
N SER A 62 1.87 6.19 -9.40
CA SER A 62 2.66 5.15 -8.74
C SER A 62 2.07 3.75 -8.93
N GLU A 63 0.74 3.63 -8.96
CA GLU A 63 0.04 2.37 -9.21
C GLU A 63 0.26 1.92 -10.66
N GLU A 64 0.17 2.83 -11.63
CA GLU A 64 0.51 2.55 -13.03
C GLU A 64 1.97 2.09 -13.19
N GLN A 65 2.91 2.77 -12.53
CA GLN A 65 4.32 2.39 -12.54
C GLN A 65 4.55 1.00 -11.93
N LEU A 66 3.87 0.70 -10.81
CA LEU A 66 3.95 -0.60 -10.18
C LEU A 66 3.39 -1.69 -11.10
N THR A 67 2.22 -1.46 -11.70
CA THR A 67 1.61 -2.39 -12.66
C THR A 67 2.53 -2.66 -13.85
N ARG A 68 3.13 -1.62 -14.44
CA ARG A 68 4.10 -1.78 -15.55
C ARG A 68 5.33 -2.58 -15.14
N ALA A 69 5.91 -2.28 -13.98
CA ALA A 69 7.04 -3.04 -13.46
C ALA A 69 6.68 -4.52 -13.22
N THR A 70 5.46 -4.81 -12.77
CA THR A 70 4.96 -6.18 -12.62
C THR A 70 4.82 -6.88 -13.96
N ILE A 71 4.27 -6.21 -14.97
CA ILE A 71 4.18 -6.75 -16.33
C ILE A 71 5.58 -7.07 -16.88
N GLU A 72 6.55 -6.16 -16.74
CA GLU A 72 7.94 -6.39 -17.17
C GLU A 72 8.58 -7.61 -16.48
N LEU A 73 8.33 -7.78 -15.18
CA LEU A 73 8.79 -8.96 -14.44
C LEU A 73 8.14 -10.24 -14.94
N LEU A 74 6.84 -10.21 -15.25
CA LEU A 74 6.11 -11.35 -15.79
C LEU A 74 6.56 -11.69 -17.21
N ASP A 75 6.80 -10.70 -18.08
CA ASP A 75 7.38 -10.91 -19.41
C ASP A 75 8.75 -11.59 -19.33
N THR A 76 9.60 -11.10 -18.42
CA THR A 76 10.92 -11.71 -18.21
C THR A 76 10.78 -13.15 -17.69
N ALA A 77 9.86 -13.39 -16.74
CA ALA A 77 9.61 -14.73 -16.20
C ALA A 77 9.01 -15.68 -17.25
N LEU A 78 8.17 -15.17 -18.16
CA LEU A 78 7.63 -15.90 -19.30
C LEU A 78 8.72 -16.26 -20.30
N GLN A 79 9.64 -15.33 -20.57
CA GLN A 79 10.78 -15.60 -21.44
C GLN A 79 11.66 -16.71 -20.87
N GLU A 80 12.03 -16.64 -19.58
CA GLU A 80 12.82 -17.70 -18.94
C GLU A 80 12.08 -19.05 -18.91
N TYR A 81 10.75 -19.02 -18.74
CA TYR A 81 9.93 -20.23 -18.82
C TYR A 81 9.97 -20.83 -20.23
N TYR A 82 9.84 -19.99 -21.25
CA TYR A 82 9.92 -20.39 -22.65
C TYR A 82 11.31 -20.93 -23.00
N ASP A 83 12.38 -20.25 -22.59
CA ASP A 83 13.76 -20.68 -22.85
C ASP A 83 14.06 -22.06 -22.24
N TYR A 84 13.39 -22.39 -21.13
CA TYR A 84 13.52 -23.69 -20.48
C TYR A 84 12.61 -24.78 -21.07
N THR A 85 11.37 -24.43 -21.44
CA THR A 85 10.36 -25.43 -21.85
C THR A 85 10.08 -25.48 -23.35
N ASP A 86 10.49 -24.49 -24.13
CA ASP A 86 10.14 -24.27 -25.54
C ASP A 86 8.62 -24.04 -25.79
N GLU A 87 7.85 -23.75 -24.72
CA GLU A 87 6.43 -23.40 -24.78
C GLU A 87 6.11 -22.29 -23.76
N PHE A 88 5.04 -21.54 -23.97
CA PHE A 88 4.52 -20.64 -22.92
C PHE A 88 3.55 -21.38 -21.99
N PRO A 89 3.32 -20.87 -20.77
CA PRO A 89 2.34 -21.42 -19.84
C PRO A 89 0.94 -21.57 -20.46
N ARG A 90 0.29 -22.70 -20.24
CA ARG A 90 -1.06 -22.93 -20.75
C ARG A 90 -2.10 -22.26 -19.85
N PRO A 91 -3.05 -21.48 -20.39
CA PRO A 91 -4.05 -20.80 -19.57
C PRO A 91 -5.00 -21.78 -18.83
N ASP A 92 -5.26 -22.94 -19.42
CA ASP A 92 -6.22 -23.91 -18.90
C ASP A 92 -5.59 -25.15 -18.26
N LEU A 93 -4.39 -25.02 -17.66
CA LEU A 93 -3.73 -26.14 -16.97
C LEU A 93 -4.54 -26.65 -15.77
N ILE A 94 -5.13 -25.72 -15.00
CA ILE A 94 -5.93 -26.07 -13.84
C ILE A 94 -7.37 -26.30 -14.30
N GLU A 95 -7.76 -27.56 -14.39
CA GLU A 95 -9.14 -27.96 -14.69
C GLU A 95 -10.07 -27.52 -13.54
N SER A 96 -11.21 -26.93 -13.89
CA SER A 96 -12.18 -26.39 -12.91
C SER A 96 -13.49 -27.15 -12.97
N ASP A 97 -13.97 -27.60 -11.81
CA ASP A 97 -15.40 -27.90 -11.64
C ASP A 97 -16.13 -26.78 -10.85
N THR A 98 -15.48 -26.03 -9.94
CA THR A 98 -16.14 -24.94 -9.14
C THR A 98 -15.22 -23.87 -8.52
N ALA A 99 -13.90 -23.87 -8.75
CA ALA A 99 -12.94 -23.16 -7.89
C ALA A 99 -12.60 -21.71 -8.28
N PHE A 100 -13.08 -21.22 -9.42
CA PHE A 100 -12.66 -19.94 -9.99
C PHE A 100 -13.82 -18.96 -10.12
N ASP A 101 -13.58 -17.70 -9.74
CA ASP A 101 -14.60 -16.64 -9.81
C ASP A 101 -14.76 -16.09 -11.24
N SER A 102 -13.76 -16.29 -12.11
CA SER A 102 -13.74 -15.90 -13.53
C SER A 102 -12.69 -16.68 -14.32
N ASP A 103 -12.81 -16.70 -15.66
CA ASP A 103 -11.77 -17.26 -16.54
C ASP A 103 -10.42 -16.54 -16.37
N TYR A 104 -10.43 -15.23 -16.13
CA TYR A 104 -9.23 -14.46 -15.81
C TYR A 104 -8.49 -15.04 -14.60
N SER A 105 -9.23 -15.38 -13.55
CA SER A 105 -8.64 -15.97 -12.35
C SER A 105 -8.09 -17.37 -12.61
N ARG A 106 -8.74 -18.16 -13.49
CA ARG A 106 -8.26 -19.48 -13.89
C ARG A 106 -6.95 -19.40 -14.66
N HIS A 107 -6.91 -18.57 -15.70
CA HIS A 107 -5.70 -18.40 -16.51
C HIS A 107 -4.55 -17.82 -15.70
N ASN A 108 -4.84 -16.88 -14.81
CA ASN A 108 -3.87 -16.28 -13.91
C ASN A 108 -3.29 -17.29 -12.90
N ALA A 109 -4.13 -18.12 -12.29
CA ALA A 109 -3.65 -19.17 -11.38
C ALA A 109 -2.83 -20.24 -12.12
N SER A 110 -3.26 -20.65 -13.32
CA SER A 110 -2.48 -21.56 -14.18
C SER A 110 -1.12 -20.98 -14.53
N LEU A 111 -1.07 -19.67 -14.86
CA LEU A 111 0.18 -18.95 -15.10
C LEU A 111 1.08 -19.01 -13.86
N TYR A 112 0.57 -18.60 -12.70
CA TYR A 112 1.32 -18.59 -11.44
C TYR A 112 1.90 -19.97 -11.09
N ALA A 113 1.08 -21.02 -11.23
CA ALA A 113 1.48 -22.40 -10.96
C ALA A 113 2.63 -22.84 -11.87
N GLN A 114 2.53 -22.56 -13.18
CA GLN A 114 3.54 -22.97 -14.16
C GLN A 114 4.86 -22.22 -14.02
N LEU A 115 4.82 -20.90 -13.83
CA LEU A 115 6.05 -20.12 -13.63
C LEU A 115 6.81 -20.62 -12.39
N ASN A 116 6.12 -21.12 -11.37
CA ASN A 116 6.73 -21.72 -10.18
C ASN A 116 7.47 -23.04 -10.43
N LEU A 117 7.19 -23.74 -11.52
CA LEU A 117 7.83 -25.02 -11.84
C LEU A 117 9.26 -24.81 -12.37
N VAL A 118 9.52 -23.68 -13.04
CA VAL A 118 10.84 -23.37 -13.62
C VAL A 118 11.65 -22.54 -12.63
N PRO A 119 12.84 -23.01 -12.17
CA PRO A 119 13.61 -22.33 -11.14
C PRO A 119 13.97 -20.87 -11.46
N ASP A 120 14.34 -20.57 -12.70
CA ASP A 120 14.78 -19.22 -13.07
C ASP A 120 13.60 -18.26 -13.24
N SER A 121 12.51 -18.74 -13.86
CA SER A 121 11.21 -18.04 -13.87
C SER A 121 10.74 -17.72 -12.44
N LYS A 122 10.75 -18.72 -11.54
CA LYS A 122 10.41 -18.57 -10.12
C LYS A 122 11.22 -17.50 -9.39
N LYS A 123 12.52 -17.41 -9.64
CA LYS A 123 13.38 -16.39 -9.03
C LYS A 123 12.98 -14.97 -9.46
N ILE A 124 12.47 -14.80 -10.67
CA ILE A 124 12.11 -13.49 -11.22
C ILE A 124 10.81 -13.00 -10.61
N PHE A 125 9.71 -13.73 -10.79
CA PHE A 125 8.42 -13.25 -10.27
C PHE A 125 8.31 -13.44 -8.75
N GLY A 126 9.18 -14.23 -8.11
CA GLY A 126 9.35 -14.22 -6.65
C GLY A 126 9.84 -12.88 -6.07
N ARG A 127 10.16 -11.89 -6.93
CA ARG A 127 10.44 -10.50 -6.55
C ARG A 127 9.18 -9.64 -6.44
N LEU A 128 8.02 -10.17 -6.81
CA LEU A 128 6.76 -9.45 -6.68
C LEU A 128 6.50 -9.15 -5.20
N PRO A 129 6.00 -7.94 -4.87
CA PRO A 129 5.61 -7.61 -3.51
C PRO A 129 4.45 -8.50 -3.07
N ASP A 130 4.42 -8.87 -1.78
CA ASP A 130 3.37 -9.71 -1.21
C ASP A 130 1.96 -9.13 -1.43
N SER A 131 1.83 -7.80 -1.57
CA SER A 131 0.56 -7.14 -1.87
C SER A 131 -0.01 -7.46 -3.26
N GLN A 132 0.81 -7.96 -4.18
CA GLN A 132 0.41 -8.37 -5.52
C GLN A 132 0.15 -9.87 -5.63
N ILE A 133 0.20 -10.60 -4.52
CA ILE A 133 -0.11 -12.02 -4.47
C ILE A 133 -1.33 -12.22 -3.58
N ASP A 134 -2.46 -12.58 -4.18
CA ASP A 134 -3.66 -12.96 -3.43
C ASP A 134 -3.68 -14.47 -3.21
N ASN A 135 -3.66 -14.85 -1.94
CA ASN A 135 -3.82 -16.23 -1.50
C ASN A 135 -5.28 -16.45 -1.15
N LYS A 136 -6.02 -17.11 -2.04
CA LYS A 136 -7.34 -17.61 -1.66
C LYS A 136 -7.13 -18.84 -0.80
N ASP A 137 -7.92 -19.00 0.26
CA ASP A 137 -7.98 -20.23 1.07
C ASP A 137 -8.64 -21.39 0.27
N ARG A 138 -8.15 -21.63 -0.94
CA ARG A 138 -8.55 -22.66 -1.89
C ARG A 138 -7.30 -23.43 -2.32
N TRP A 139 -7.52 -24.66 -2.75
CA TRP A 139 -6.47 -25.55 -3.21
C TRP A 139 -6.77 -25.97 -4.64
N VAL A 140 -5.71 -26.12 -5.43
CA VAL A 140 -5.79 -26.58 -6.82
C VAL A 140 -4.95 -27.82 -7.01
N SER A 141 -5.36 -28.67 -7.94
CA SER A 141 -4.55 -29.77 -8.44
C SER A 141 -4.38 -29.59 -9.94
N PHE A 142 -3.20 -29.93 -10.45
CA PHE A 142 -2.94 -29.92 -11.89
C PHE A 142 -1.87 -30.94 -12.24
N THR A 143 -1.81 -31.33 -13.51
CA THR A 143 -0.70 -32.15 -14.01
C THR A 143 0.13 -31.30 -14.95
N ASP A 144 1.42 -31.20 -14.66
CA ASP A 144 2.33 -30.42 -15.50
C ASP A 144 2.64 -31.12 -16.83
N ARG A 145 3.37 -30.42 -17.70
CA ARG A 145 3.75 -30.93 -19.02
C ARG A 145 4.65 -32.18 -18.94
N TRP A 146 5.40 -32.37 -17.87
CA TRP A 146 6.24 -33.55 -17.66
C TRP A 146 5.43 -34.75 -17.14
N GLY A 147 4.11 -34.60 -16.96
CA GLY A 147 3.22 -35.62 -16.44
C GLY A 147 3.27 -35.75 -14.92
N THR A 148 3.84 -34.77 -14.22
CA THR A 148 3.86 -34.75 -12.75
C THR A 148 2.57 -34.16 -12.24
N SER A 149 1.86 -34.91 -11.41
CA SER A 149 0.68 -34.40 -10.71
C SER A 149 1.11 -33.59 -9.48
N HIS A 150 0.58 -32.37 -9.39
CA HIS A 150 0.72 -31.47 -8.27
C HIS A 150 -0.63 -31.40 -7.57
N ASP A 151 -0.70 -31.93 -6.35
CA ASP A 151 -1.93 -32.05 -5.58
C ASP A 151 -1.95 -31.10 -4.40
N GLN A 152 -3.10 -30.46 -4.18
CA GLN A 152 -3.30 -29.52 -3.07
C GLN A 152 -2.28 -28.37 -3.07
N GLU A 153 -2.05 -27.77 -4.23
CA GLU A 153 -1.27 -26.55 -4.36
C GLU A 153 -2.10 -25.33 -3.95
N ARG A 154 -1.43 -24.31 -3.40
CA ARG A 154 -2.12 -23.09 -2.99
C ARG A 154 -2.66 -22.34 -4.19
N TYR A 155 -3.92 -21.93 -4.10
CA TYR A 155 -4.53 -21.04 -5.08
C TYR A 155 -3.97 -19.63 -4.89
N LEU A 156 -3.08 -19.22 -5.80
CA LEU A 156 -2.42 -17.93 -5.76
C LEU A 156 -2.70 -17.17 -7.05
N LEU A 157 -3.05 -15.89 -6.89
CA LEU A 157 -3.33 -14.97 -7.98
C LEU A 157 -2.34 -13.82 -7.98
N ILE A 158 -1.96 -13.40 -9.17
CA ILE A 158 -1.13 -12.23 -9.42
C ILE A 158 -2.04 -11.04 -9.68
N LEU A 159 -1.92 -10.02 -8.83
CA LEU A 159 -2.74 -8.81 -8.87
C LEU A 159 -1.96 -7.62 -9.44
N ASP A 160 -2.68 -6.75 -10.13
CA ASP A 160 -2.21 -5.41 -10.46
C ASP A 160 -2.19 -4.49 -9.23
N ALA A 161 -1.74 -3.24 -9.40
CA ALA A 161 -1.68 -2.28 -8.30
C ALA A 161 -3.06 -1.90 -7.73
N TRP A 162 -4.14 -2.14 -8.47
CA TRP A 162 -5.52 -1.87 -8.05
C TRP A 162 -6.19 -3.09 -7.40
N GLY A 163 -5.47 -4.22 -7.29
CA GLY A 163 -5.97 -5.44 -6.68
C GLY A 163 -6.84 -6.29 -7.62
N THR A 164 -6.76 -6.06 -8.92
CA THR A 164 -7.44 -6.87 -9.95
C THR A 164 -6.48 -7.93 -10.46
N VAL A 165 -7.00 -9.13 -10.73
CA VAL A 165 -6.18 -10.20 -11.33
C VAL A 165 -5.71 -9.78 -12.71
N PHE A 166 -4.45 -10.04 -13.06
CA PHE A 166 -4.01 -9.89 -14.45
C PHE A 166 -4.72 -10.90 -15.35
N ASN A 167 -5.18 -10.45 -16.52
CA ASN A 167 -5.69 -11.32 -17.57
C ASN A 167 -4.53 -11.83 -18.42
N TYR A 168 -4.35 -13.15 -18.43
CA TYR A 168 -3.34 -13.84 -19.23
C TYR A 168 -3.98 -14.44 -20.48
N LEU A 169 -3.50 -14.01 -21.64
CA LEU A 169 -3.99 -14.46 -22.94
C LEU A 169 -2.85 -15.13 -23.72
N TYR A 170 -3.03 -16.40 -24.03
CA TYR A 170 -2.12 -17.16 -24.86
C TYR A 170 -2.90 -18.18 -25.69
N ASP A 171 -2.60 -18.27 -26.98
CA ASP A 171 -3.11 -19.28 -27.89
C ASP A 171 -1.92 -20.05 -28.46
N GLU A 172 -1.80 -21.34 -28.10
CA GLU A 172 -0.72 -22.22 -28.54
C GLU A 172 -0.68 -22.42 -30.08
N ASN A 173 -1.80 -22.18 -30.77
CA ASN A 173 -1.90 -22.31 -32.22
C ASN A 173 -1.39 -21.07 -32.95
N VAL A 174 -1.23 -19.95 -32.22
CA VAL A 174 -0.75 -18.69 -32.75
C VAL A 174 0.65 -18.49 -32.20
N ASN A 175 1.66 -18.57 -33.08
CA ASN A 175 3.07 -18.40 -32.70
C ASN A 175 3.39 -16.93 -32.34
N THR A 176 2.82 -16.46 -31.25
CA THR A 176 2.93 -15.11 -30.72
C THR A 176 3.23 -15.13 -29.24
N PHE A 177 4.00 -14.15 -28.79
CA PHE A 177 4.26 -13.94 -27.38
C PHE A 177 2.93 -13.67 -26.63
N PRO A 178 2.72 -14.27 -25.43
CA PRO A 178 1.52 -14.07 -24.63
C PRO A 178 1.24 -12.60 -24.31
N VAL A 179 -0.02 -12.29 -24.04
CA VAL A 179 -0.43 -10.96 -23.59
C VAL A 179 -0.79 -11.00 -22.12
N ILE A 180 -0.27 -10.06 -21.36
CA ILE A 180 -0.65 -9.82 -19.97
C ILE A 180 -1.34 -8.47 -19.91
N ILE A 181 -2.58 -8.45 -19.43
CA ILE A 181 -3.40 -7.24 -19.38
C ILE A 181 -3.80 -6.96 -17.93
N SER A 182 -3.58 -5.73 -17.49
CA SER A 182 -4.16 -5.14 -16.29
C SER A 182 -5.43 -4.40 -16.66
N ALA A 183 -6.47 -4.50 -15.82
CA ALA A 183 -7.74 -3.81 -16.00
C ALA A 183 -7.71 -2.34 -15.56
N GLY A 184 -6.56 -1.85 -15.06
CA GLY A 184 -6.41 -0.44 -14.73
C GLY A 184 -7.19 -0.01 -13.48
N PRO A 185 -7.24 1.31 -13.22
CA PRO A 185 -8.01 1.90 -12.13
C PRO A 185 -9.49 1.53 -12.11
N ASP A 186 -10.12 1.30 -13.27
CA ASP A 186 -11.55 0.98 -13.35
C ASP A 186 -11.88 -0.49 -13.06
N ARG A 187 -10.85 -1.36 -13.09
CA ARG A 187 -10.91 -2.79 -12.79
C ARG A 187 -11.81 -3.58 -13.75
N ASN A 188 -12.01 -3.06 -14.95
CA ASN A 188 -12.90 -3.65 -15.93
C ASN A 188 -12.20 -3.86 -17.29
N PHE A 189 -11.95 -5.12 -17.61
CA PHE A 189 -11.32 -5.50 -18.88
C PHE A 189 -12.12 -5.10 -20.13
N GLU A 190 -13.42 -4.84 -20.03
CA GLU A 190 -14.25 -4.42 -21.17
C GLU A 190 -14.02 -2.95 -21.55
N THR A 191 -13.59 -2.12 -20.60
CA THR A 191 -13.32 -0.68 -20.81
C THR A 191 -11.84 -0.47 -21.08
N THR A 192 -11.42 -0.60 -22.34
CA THR A 192 -10.00 -0.70 -22.70
C THR A 192 -9.19 0.60 -22.63
N ALA A 193 -9.73 1.70 -22.08
CA ALA A 193 -9.09 3.01 -22.15
C ALA A 193 -7.94 3.17 -21.15
N ASP A 194 -8.01 2.47 -20.03
CA ASP A 194 -7.03 2.48 -18.94
C ASP A 194 -6.34 1.12 -18.74
N ASN A 195 -6.67 0.14 -19.59
CA ASN A 195 -5.96 -1.13 -19.64
C ASN A 195 -4.46 -0.89 -19.91
N ILE A 196 -3.63 -1.68 -19.26
CA ILE A 196 -2.17 -1.65 -19.45
C ILE A 196 -1.74 -3.07 -19.82
N ASP A 197 -1.04 -3.21 -20.93
CA ASP A 197 -0.52 -4.50 -21.37
C ASP A 197 0.96 -4.44 -21.78
N ASN A 198 1.52 -5.60 -22.12
CA ASN A 198 2.93 -5.76 -22.51
C ASN A 198 3.22 -5.43 -23.98
N ARG A 199 2.25 -4.91 -24.73
CA ARG A 199 2.40 -4.51 -26.14
C ARG A 199 2.41 -2.99 -26.33
N ASP A 200 1.96 -2.23 -25.33
CA ASP A 200 1.91 -0.76 -25.28
C ASP A 200 3.07 -0.12 -24.51
#